data_AF-A0A960HT46-F1
#
_entry.id   AF-A0A960HT46-F1
#
_cell.length_a   1.000
_cell.length_b   1.000
_cell.length_c   1.000
_cell.angle_alpha   90.00
_cell.angle_beta   90.00
_cell.angle_gamma   90.00
#
_symmetry.space_group_name_H-M   'P 1'
#
loop_
_entity.id
_entity.type
_entity.pdbx_description
1 polymer ?
#
loop_
_entity_poly.entity_id
_entity_poly.type
_entity_poly.pdbx_seq_one_letter_code
_entity_poly.pdbx_strand_id
1 'polypeptide(L)'
;QFLTGTFPEPMAFSARAHRALAPRVGEFDLVHDKQCLGYGILKIEKLLPTIVTLHHPITRDRALEMEHAKTWFKRFSVGRWYSFVKMQGRVASRMPRVVVVSQNSIDDIHTDMGVAKERMRLVPVGVDPELFAPQPDIARTPGRLITTASADVALKGLSYLLEAMAKLRTERDVTLTIIGKPKPGKSMDLIESL
;
A
#
# COMPACT_ATOMS: atom_id res chain seq x y z
N GLN A 1 23.12 10.87 -3.17
CA GLN A 1 21.88 10.28 -2.62
C GLN A 1 21.63 8.83 -3.05
N PHE A 2 22.15 8.35 -4.19
CA PHE A 2 21.82 7.02 -4.75
C PHE A 2 22.52 5.80 -4.13
N LEU A 3 23.68 5.99 -3.46
CA LEU A 3 24.51 4.89 -2.93
C LEU A 3 24.44 4.76 -1.40
N THR A 4 23.49 5.48 -0.81
CA THR A 4 23.17 5.60 0.61
C THR A 4 22.64 4.37 1.35
N GLY A 5 22.11 3.38 0.60
CA GLY A 5 21.09 2.42 1.06
C GLY A 5 19.70 3.03 1.33
N THR A 6 19.40 4.18 0.73
CA THR A 6 18.05 4.74 0.63
C THR A 6 17.23 3.91 -0.39
N PHE A 7 15.91 4.17 -0.51
CA PHE A 7 15.12 3.67 -1.65
C PHE A 7 15.08 4.75 -2.75
N PRO A 8 16.04 4.77 -3.70
CA PRO A 8 16.18 5.87 -4.65
C PRO A 8 15.19 5.81 -5.82
N GLU A 9 14.53 4.67 -6.01
CA GLU A 9 13.78 4.41 -7.24
C GLU A 9 12.73 5.48 -7.57
N PRO A 10 11.93 6.00 -6.61
CA PRO A 10 10.98 7.05 -6.94
C PRO A 10 11.65 8.35 -7.44
N MET A 11 12.83 8.68 -6.90
CA MET A 11 13.60 9.84 -7.34
C MET A 11 14.20 9.60 -8.73
N ALA A 12 14.82 8.45 -8.95
CA ALA A 12 15.44 8.09 -10.23
C ALA A 12 14.39 8.01 -11.34
N PHE A 13 13.29 7.30 -11.10
CA PHE A 13 12.18 7.15 -12.01
C PHE A 13 11.57 8.50 -12.38
N SER A 14 11.20 9.33 -11.40
CA SER A 14 10.58 10.64 -11.68
C SER A 14 11.51 11.55 -12.49
N ALA A 15 12.83 11.49 -12.28
CA ALA A 15 13.79 12.22 -13.08
C ALA A 15 13.84 11.73 -14.54
N ARG A 16 13.82 10.41 -14.76
CA ARG A 16 13.74 9.81 -16.10
C ARG A 16 12.42 10.14 -16.79
N ALA A 17 11.30 10.04 -16.07
CA ALA A 17 9.97 10.37 -16.57
C ALA A 17 9.89 11.83 -17.02
N HIS A 18 10.38 12.77 -16.21
CA HIS A 18 10.45 14.18 -16.60
C HIS A 18 11.30 14.38 -17.87
N ARG A 19 12.48 13.74 -17.95
CA ARG A 19 13.34 13.83 -19.15
C ARG A 19 12.64 13.29 -20.41
N ALA A 20 11.86 12.22 -20.28
CA ALA A 20 11.14 11.62 -21.39
C ALA A 20 9.91 12.43 -21.82
N LEU A 21 9.22 13.07 -20.88
CA LEU A 21 7.98 13.82 -21.14
C LEU A 21 8.23 15.27 -21.56
N ALA A 22 9.31 15.91 -21.09
CA ALA A 22 9.59 17.31 -21.39
C ALA A 22 9.60 17.66 -22.90
N PRO A 23 10.17 16.85 -23.83
CA PRO A 23 10.10 17.14 -25.26
C PRO A 23 8.76 16.75 -25.91
N ARG A 24 7.85 16.10 -25.17
CA ARG A 24 6.61 15.46 -25.67
C ARG A 24 5.35 16.07 -25.07
N VAL A 25 5.41 17.29 -24.55
CA VAL A 25 4.29 17.95 -23.87
C VAL A 25 3.05 18.04 -24.76
N GLY A 26 3.21 18.25 -26.07
CA GLY A 26 2.09 18.29 -27.02
C GLY A 26 1.46 16.93 -27.36
N GLU A 27 2.00 15.82 -26.86
CA GLU A 27 1.51 14.47 -27.17
C GLU A 27 0.54 13.92 -26.10
N PHE A 28 0.39 14.59 -24.97
CA PHE A 28 -0.40 14.11 -23.84
C PHE A 28 -1.22 15.24 -23.22
N ASP A 29 -2.47 14.94 -22.87
CA ASP A 29 -3.34 15.90 -22.17
C ASP A 29 -3.10 15.93 -20.65
N LEU A 30 -2.64 14.80 -20.09
CA LEU A 30 -2.53 14.60 -18.65
C LEU A 30 -1.45 13.57 -18.32
N VAL A 31 -0.80 13.75 -17.17
CA VAL A 31 0.03 12.71 -16.53
C VAL A 31 -0.64 12.20 -15.26
N HIS A 32 -0.71 10.88 -15.09
CA HIS A 32 -1.22 10.25 -13.88
C HIS A 32 -0.09 9.51 -13.15
N ASP A 33 0.41 10.10 -12.07
CA ASP A 33 1.38 9.44 -11.18
C ASP A 33 0.66 8.52 -10.18
N LYS A 34 0.99 7.23 -10.20
CA LYS A 34 0.50 6.27 -9.21
C LYS A 34 1.55 6.04 -8.14
N GLN A 35 1.57 6.94 -7.15
CA GLN A 35 2.37 6.84 -5.93
C GLN A 35 3.91 6.77 -6.15
N CYS A 36 4.45 7.38 -7.21
CA CYS A 36 5.89 7.62 -7.30
C CYS A 36 6.30 8.76 -6.36
N LEU A 37 5.75 9.96 -6.59
CA LEU A 37 5.99 11.17 -5.78
C LEU A 37 7.47 11.54 -5.61
N GLY A 38 8.27 11.30 -6.65
CA GLY A 38 9.62 11.85 -6.74
C GLY A 38 9.62 13.32 -7.18
N TYR A 39 10.72 14.06 -6.94
CA TYR A 39 10.79 15.48 -7.29
C TYR A 39 10.58 15.78 -8.78
N GLY A 40 10.78 14.80 -9.67
CA GLY A 40 10.48 14.96 -11.10
C GLY A 40 8.98 15.19 -11.37
N ILE A 41 8.10 14.68 -10.50
CA ILE A 41 6.63 14.88 -10.62
C ILE A 41 6.27 16.36 -10.49
N LEU A 42 6.90 17.09 -9.57
CA LEU A 42 6.70 18.55 -9.44
C LEU A 42 7.19 19.32 -10.66
N LYS A 43 8.16 18.77 -11.42
CA LYS A 43 8.61 19.39 -12.66
C LYS A 43 7.64 19.08 -13.81
N ILE A 44 7.13 17.85 -13.87
CA ILE A 44 6.12 17.44 -14.85
C ILE A 44 4.85 18.26 -14.69
N GLU A 45 4.38 18.49 -13.46
CA GLU A 45 3.21 19.33 -13.16
C GLU A 45 3.34 20.77 -13.68
N LYS A 46 4.56 21.31 -13.85
CA LYS A 46 4.77 22.63 -14.47
C LYS A 46 4.62 22.63 -15.99
N LEU A 47 4.70 21.46 -16.62
CA LEU A 47 4.65 21.30 -18.08
C LEU A 47 3.31 20.74 -18.54
N LEU A 48 2.73 19.82 -17.77
CA LEU A 48 1.52 19.08 -18.08
C LEU A 48 0.64 18.98 -16.83
N PRO A 49 -0.69 19.09 -16.96
CA PRO A 49 -1.60 18.77 -15.88
C PRO A 49 -1.28 17.38 -15.31
N THR A 50 -1.05 17.30 -14.01
CA THR A 50 -0.69 16.04 -13.34
C THR A 50 -1.68 15.72 -12.22
N ILE A 51 -2.11 14.46 -12.17
CA ILE A 51 -2.88 13.87 -11.08
C ILE A 51 -1.98 12.86 -10.36
N VAL A 52 -2.06 12.82 -9.03
CA VAL A 52 -1.37 11.80 -8.23
C VAL A 52 -2.38 10.93 -7.49
N THR A 53 -2.27 9.60 -7.58
CA THR A 53 -3.03 8.68 -6.71
C THR A 53 -2.18 8.25 -5.52
N LEU A 54 -2.74 8.39 -4.33
CA LEU A 54 -2.18 7.94 -3.06
C LEU A 54 -3.09 6.85 -2.47
N HIS A 55 -2.54 5.65 -2.29
CA HIS A 55 -3.29 4.55 -1.70
C HIS A 55 -3.33 4.68 -0.18
N HIS A 56 -2.20 4.54 0.49
CA HIS A 56 -2.04 4.83 1.92
C HIS A 56 -0.62 5.32 2.15
N PRO A 57 -0.38 6.23 3.11
CA PRO A 57 0.96 6.68 3.37
C PRO A 57 1.72 5.56 4.11
N ILE A 58 2.89 5.20 3.59
CA ILE A 58 3.77 4.17 4.17
C ILE A 58 4.34 4.59 5.54
N THR A 59 3.93 5.75 6.06
CA THR A 59 4.23 6.26 7.41
C THR A 59 3.67 5.36 8.50
N ARG A 60 2.53 4.69 8.27
CA ARG A 60 1.97 3.72 9.22
C ARG A 60 2.82 2.45 9.29
N ASP A 61 3.22 1.90 8.15
CA ASP A 61 4.15 0.77 8.08
C ASP A 61 5.49 1.12 8.73
N ARG A 62 6.00 2.33 8.48
CA ARG A 62 7.22 2.84 9.13
C ARG A 62 7.10 2.88 10.65
N ALA A 63 5.98 3.39 11.17
CA ALA A 63 5.77 3.50 12.61
C ALA A 63 5.79 2.11 13.26
N LEU A 64 5.03 1.17 12.67
CA LEU A 64 5.01 -0.22 13.11
C LEU A 64 6.39 -0.87 13.02
N GLU A 65 7.11 -0.71 11.92
CA GLU A 65 8.44 -1.31 11.75
C GLU A 65 9.48 -0.71 12.71
N MET A 66 9.36 0.59 13.00
CA MET A 66 10.21 1.28 13.97
C MET A 66 9.93 0.82 15.41
N GLU A 67 8.67 0.57 15.77
CA GLU A 67 8.27 0.02 17.07
C GLU A 67 8.78 -1.41 17.26
N HIS A 68 8.76 -2.23 16.21
CA HIS A 68 9.27 -3.61 16.25
C HIS A 68 10.81 -3.72 16.10
N ALA A 69 11.52 -2.61 15.86
CA ALA A 69 12.98 -2.62 15.70
C ALA A 69 13.70 -2.63 17.07
N LYS A 70 14.13 -3.83 17.49
CA LYS A 70 14.76 -4.11 18.80
C LYS A 70 16.17 -3.49 18.99
N THR A 71 16.87 -3.08 17.93
CA THR A 71 18.26 -2.59 18.01
C THR A 71 18.43 -1.22 17.35
N TRP A 72 19.34 -0.41 17.88
CA TRP A 72 19.60 0.95 17.37
C TRP A 72 20.11 0.96 15.92
N PHE A 73 20.94 -0.01 15.52
CA PHE A 73 21.37 -0.20 14.13
C PHE A 73 20.20 -0.51 13.19
N LYS A 74 19.24 -1.33 13.63
CA LYS A 74 18.03 -1.65 12.85
C LYS A 74 17.15 -0.41 12.73
N ARG A 75 16.95 0.35 13.80
CA ARG A 75 16.22 1.63 13.79
C ARG A 75 16.85 2.65 12.82
N PHE A 76 18.18 2.77 12.82
CA PHE A 76 18.90 3.63 11.88
C PHE A 76 18.70 3.19 10.43
N SER A 77 18.83 1.89 10.16
CA SER A 77 18.67 1.32 8.81
C SER A 77 17.25 1.50 8.28
N VAL A 78 16.23 1.22 9.10
CA VAL A 78 14.82 1.46 8.84
C VAL A 78 14.57 2.95 8.55
N GLY A 79 15.05 3.84 9.43
CA GLY A 79 14.93 5.28 9.21
C GLY A 79 15.57 5.77 7.91
N ARG A 80 16.68 5.16 7.49
CA ARG A 80 17.37 5.47 6.23
C ARG A 80 16.61 4.95 5.01
N TRP A 81 16.01 3.76 5.09
CA TRP A 81 15.13 3.25 4.05
C TRP A 81 13.93 4.16 3.85
N TYR A 82 13.21 4.51 4.92
CA TYR A 82 12.04 5.41 4.89
C TYR A 82 12.35 6.89 4.62
N SER A 83 13.60 7.25 4.33
CA SER A 83 13.95 8.65 4.02
C SER A 83 13.23 9.19 2.78
N PHE A 84 12.83 8.32 1.83
CA PHE A 84 12.04 8.72 0.66
C PHE A 84 10.64 9.21 1.03
N VAL A 85 10.07 8.77 2.16
CA VAL A 85 8.74 9.22 2.62
C VAL A 85 8.70 10.72 2.86
N LYS A 86 9.82 11.30 3.34
CA LYS A 86 9.95 12.75 3.49
C LYS A 86 9.86 13.47 2.14
N MET A 87 10.44 12.91 1.09
CA MET A 87 10.31 13.44 -0.26
C MET A 87 8.86 13.30 -0.75
N GLN A 88 8.26 12.13 -0.57
CA GLN A 88 6.88 11.88 -0.99
C GLN A 88 5.91 12.86 -0.31
N GLY A 89 6.04 13.12 0.99
CA GLY A 89 5.23 14.12 1.70
C GLY A 89 5.41 15.54 1.16
N ARG A 90 6.66 15.95 0.85
CA ARG A 90 6.93 17.27 0.24
C ARG A 90 6.35 17.40 -1.16
N VAL A 91 6.38 16.33 -1.96
CA VAL A 91 5.82 16.33 -3.31
C VAL A 91 4.30 16.33 -3.23
N ALA A 92 3.71 15.41 -2.47
CA ALA A 92 2.27 15.27 -2.31
C ALA A 92 1.59 16.56 -1.80
N SER A 93 2.13 17.21 -0.76
CA SER A 93 1.56 18.46 -0.22
C SER A 93 1.54 19.63 -1.22
N ARG A 94 2.35 19.54 -2.29
CA ARG A 94 2.43 20.54 -3.35
C ARG A 94 1.61 20.17 -4.58
N MET A 95 1.08 18.95 -4.68
CA MET A 95 0.26 18.55 -5.80
C MET A 95 -1.14 19.18 -5.69
N PRO A 96 -1.66 19.77 -6.78
CA PRO A 96 -2.98 20.41 -6.77
C PRO A 96 -4.14 19.42 -6.90
N ARG A 97 -3.88 18.22 -7.43
CA ARG A 97 -4.89 17.19 -7.76
C ARG A 97 -4.46 15.84 -7.22
N VAL A 98 -5.07 15.42 -6.12
CA VAL A 98 -4.75 14.17 -5.43
C VAL A 98 -5.97 13.25 -5.43
N VAL A 99 -5.82 12.05 -5.96
CA VAL A 99 -6.81 10.98 -5.87
C VAL A 99 -6.44 10.08 -4.69
N VAL A 100 -7.43 9.73 -3.88
CA VAL A 100 -7.30 8.86 -2.71
C VAL A 100 -8.33 7.75 -2.77
N VAL A 101 -8.04 6.61 -2.16
CA VAL A 101 -8.82 5.38 -2.38
C VAL A 101 -9.81 5.02 -1.25
N SER A 102 -9.69 5.66 -0.09
CA SER A 102 -10.64 5.48 1.01
C SER A 102 -10.73 6.73 1.88
N GLN A 103 -11.82 6.85 2.66
CA GLN A 103 -11.97 7.93 3.62
C GLN A 103 -10.88 7.91 4.69
N ASN A 104 -10.50 6.72 5.18
CA ASN A 104 -9.39 6.59 6.13
C ASN A 104 -8.07 7.11 5.55
N SER A 105 -7.85 6.91 4.24
CA SER A 105 -6.66 7.41 3.56
C SER A 105 -6.60 8.93 3.55
N ILE A 106 -7.75 9.62 3.44
CA ILE A 106 -7.80 11.09 3.47
C ILE A 106 -7.19 11.62 4.77
N ASP A 107 -7.62 11.07 5.90
CA ASP A 107 -7.19 11.55 7.21
C ASP A 107 -5.71 11.21 7.47
N ASP A 108 -5.28 10.02 7.09
CA ASP A 108 -3.87 9.62 7.20
C ASP A 108 -2.97 10.48 6.30
N ILE A 109 -3.33 10.68 5.03
CA ILE A 109 -2.53 11.50 4.09
C ILE A 109 -2.48 12.95 4.53
N HIS A 110 -3.60 13.50 5.03
CA HIS A 110 -3.63 14.86 5.56
C HIS A 110 -2.65 15.02 6.72
N THR A 111 -2.71 14.11 7.69
CA THR A 111 -1.90 14.15 8.91
C THR A 111 -0.41 13.90 8.60
N ASP A 112 -0.12 12.89 7.79
CA ASP A 112 1.24 12.36 7.63
C ASP A 112 2.02 13.02 6.48
N MET A 113 1.31 13.49 5.45
CA MET A 113 1.92 14.06 4.24
C MET A 113 1.59 15.55 4.06
N GLY A 114 0.68 16.11 4.85
CA GLY A 114 0.32 17.52 4.82
C GLY A 114 -0.47 17.94 3.57
N VAL A 115 -1.16 16.99 2.92
CA VAL A 115 -2.02 17.31 1.77
C VAL A 115 -3.31 17.93 2.30
N ALA A 116 -3.71 19.07 1.74
CA ALA A 116 -4.94 19.75 2.12
C ALA A 116 -6.16 18.93 1.64
N LYS A 117 -7.19 18.80 2.50
CA LYS A 117 -8.34 17.92 2.24
C LYS A 117 -9.10 18.31 0.98
N GLU A 118 -9.18 19.60 0.68
CA GLU A 118 -9.82 20.17 -0.50
C GLU A 118 -9.13 19.79 -1.81
N ARG A 119 -7.86 19.34 -1.77
CA ARG A 119 -7.13 18.84 -2.96
C ARG A 119 -7.29 17.34 -3.17
N MET A 120 -7.93 16.65 -2.23
CA MET A 120 -8.11 15.19 -2.26
C MET A 120 -9.50 14.82 -2.76
N ARG A 121 -9.54 13.94 -3.77
CA ARG A 121 -10.78 13.35 -4.28
C ARG A 121 -10.80 11.85 -4.04
N LEU A 122 -11.80 11.39 -3.29
CA LEU A 122 -12.05 9.97 -3.06
C LEU A 122 -12.54 9.31 -4.36
N VAL A 123 -11.78 8.33 -4.84
CA VAL A 123 -12.15 7.43 -5.93
C VAL A 123 -11.87 6.00 -5.45
N PRO A 124 -12.90 5.22 -5.05
CA PRO A 124 -12.71 3.85 -4.60
C PRO A 124 -12.09 2.97 -5.68
N VAL A 125 -11.25 2.02 -5.27
CA VAL A 125 -10.72 1.02 -6.20
C VAL A 125 -11.84 0.06 -6.58
N GLY A 126 -12.14 -0.02 -7.87
CA GLY A 126 -13.09 -0.98 -8.42
C GLY A 126 -12.48 -2.39 -8.55
N VAL A 127 -13.37 -3.37 -8.68
CA VAL A 127 -13.05 -4.73 -9.14
C VAL A 127 -13.85 -4.97 -10.42
N ASP A 128 -13.29 -5.73 -11.35
CA ASP A 128 -13.97 -6.10 -12.59
C ASP A 128 -15.11 -7.09 -12.29
N PRO A 129 -16.39 -6.70 -12.42
CA PRO A 129 -17.50 -7.57 -12.07
C PRO A 129 -17.80 -8.63 -13.14
N GLU A 130 -17.28 -8.48 -14.36
CA GLU A 130 -17.41 -9.48 -15.42
C GLU A 130 -16.40 -10.60 -15.20
N LEU A 131 -15.17 -10.25 -14.80
CA LEU A 131 -14.14 -11.22 -14.46
C LEU A 131 -14.37 -11.88 -13.10
N PHE A 132 -14.76 -11.11 -12.07
CA PHE A 132 -14.95 -11.57 -10.70
C PHE A 132 -16.44 -11.68 -10.35
N ALA A 133 -17.13 -12.63 -11.01
CA ALA A 133 -18.53 -12.93 -10.79
C ALA A 133 -18.75 -14.29 -10.10
N PRO A 134 -19.84 -14.48 -9.34
CA PRO A 134 -20.31 -15.81 -8.96
C PRO A 134 -20.56 -16.67 -10.20
N GLN A 135 -20.03 -17.89 -10.22
CA GLN A 135 -20.26 -18.87 -11.27
C GLN A 135 -21.46 -19.75 -10.87
N PRO A 136 -22.62 -19.68 -11.56
CA PRO A 136 -23.83 -20.38 -11.15
C PRO A 136 -23.67 -21.91 -11.11
N ASP A 137 -22.86 -22.47 -12.01
CA ASP A 137 -22.63 -23.90 -12.13
C ASP A 137 -21.66 -24.46 -11.08
N ILE A 138 -21.03 -23.58 -10.29
CA ILE A 138 -20.11 -23.97 -9.23
C ILE A 138 -20.83 -23.97 -7.89
N ALA A 139 -21.15 -25.18 -7.39
CA ALA A 139 -21.76 -25.35 -6.08
C ALA A 139 -20.82 -24.87 -4.95
N ARG A 140 -21.34 -24.05 -4.04
CA ARG A 140 -20.61 -23.64 -2.83
C ARG A 140 -20.49 -24.81 -1.87
N THR A 141 -19.30 -25.04 -1.33
CA THR A 141 -19.12 -26.00 -0.22
C THR A 141 -19.55 -25.36 1.10
N PRO A 142 -20.55 -25.91 1.82
CA PRO A 142 -20.95 -25.41 3.13
C PRO A 142 -19.78 -25.41 4.13
N GLY A 143 -19.75 -24.41 5.02
CA GLY A 143 -18.71 -24.33 6.07
C GLY A 143 -17.30 -24.00 5.58
N ARG A 144 -17.05 -23.88 4.27
CA ARG A 144 -15.73 -23.57 3.71
C ARG A 144 -15.48 -22.07 3.67
N LEU A 145 -14.42 -21.65 4.34
CA LEU A 145 -13.89 -20.30 4.33
C LEU A 145 -12.55 -20.28 3.59
N ILE A 146 -12.30 -19.20 2.86
CA ILE A 146 -11.04 -18.99 2.14
C ILE A 146 -10.49 -17.63 2.54
N THR A 147 -9.18 -17.57 2.79
CA THR A 147 -8.48 -16.30 3.00
C THR A 147 -7.18 -16.29 2.22
N THR A 148 -6.81 -15.12 1.71
CA THR A 148 -5.48 -14.88 1.12
C THR A 148 -4.61 -14.18 2.14
N ALA A 149 -3.57 -14.85 2.65
CA ALA A 149 -2.66 -14.26 3.61
C ALA A 149 -1.20 -14.59 3.23
N SER A 150 -0.41 -13.55 2.94
CA SER A 150 1.04 -13.64 3.06
C SER A 150 1.31 -13.74 4.57
N ALA A 151 1.72 -14.91 5.05
CA ALA A 151 1.54 -15.40 6.43
C ALA A 151 2.17 -14.58 7.58
N ASP A 152 2.66 -13.36 7.35
CA ASP A 152 3.43 -12.64 8.37
C ASP A 152 3.37 -11.09 8.28
N VAL A 153 2.24 -10.54 7.84
CA VAL A 153 1.96 -9.11 8.07
C VAL A 153 0.89 -9.01 9.13
N ALA A 154 1.26 -8.59 10.34
CA ALA A 154 0.36 -8.44 11.49
C ALA A 154 -0.93 -7.67 11.15
N LEU A 155 -0.85 -6.73 10.20
CA LEU A 155 -1.97 -5.94 9.69
C LEU A 155 -3.11 -6.76 9.06
N LYS A 156 -2.84 -7.99 8.58
CA LYS A 156 -3.87 -8.82 7.92
C LYS A 156 -4.72 -9.65 8.89
N GLY A 157 -4.41 -9.62 10.18
CA GLY A 157 -5.25 -10.22 11.23
C GLY A 157 -5.40 -11.74 11.19
N LEU A 158 -4.48 -12.47 10.54
CA LEU A 158 -4.58 -13.92 10.39
C LEU A 158 -4.65 -14.67 11.74
N SER A 159 -3.91 -14.20 12.76
CA SER A 159 -3.97 -14.79 14.10
C SER A 159 -5.38 -14.73 14.70
N TYR A 160 -6.07 -13.60 14.54
CA TYR A 160 -7.44 -13.45 15.03
C TYR A 160 -8.42 -14.36 14.30
N LEU A 161 -8.22 -14.55 12.99
CA LEU A 161 -9.02 -15.49 12.20
C LEU A 161 -8.79 -16.93 12.67
N LEU A 162 -7.54 -17.34 12.90
CA LEU A 162 -7.22 -18.68 13.39
C LEU A 162 -7.81 -18.93 14.78
N GLU A 163 -7.71 -17.98 15.71
CA GLU A 163 -8.35 -18.06 17.03
C GLU A 163 -9.89 -18.16 16.91
N ALA A 164 -10.50 -17.39 16.01
CA ALA A 164 -11.93 -17.47 15.75
C ALA A 164 -12.34 -18.83 15.15
N MET A 165 -11.54 -19.38 14.23
CA MET A 165 -11.75 -20.72 13.67
C MET A 165 -11.66 -21.81 14.73
N ALA A 166 -10.69 -21.72 15.64
CA ALA A 166 -10.52 -22.67 16.74
C ALA A 166 -11.74 -22.68 17.68
N LYS A 167 -12.37 -21.52 17.91
CA LYS A 167 -13.64 -21.44 18.66
C LYS A 167 -14.80 -21.96 17.84
N LEU A 168 -14.94 -21.55 16.58
CA LEU A 168 -16.11 -21.89 15.78
C LEU A 168 -16.20 -23.39 15.49
N ARG A 169 -15.06 -24.08 15.35
CA ARG A 169 -15.03 -25.54 15.08
C ARG A 169 -15.57 -26.39 16.23
N THR A 170 -15.74 -25.84 17.44
CA THR A 170 -16.33 -26.59 18.56
C THR A 170 -17.86 -26.73 18.43
N GLU A 171 -18.48 -25.87 17.62
CA GLU A 171 -19.94 -25.80 17.48
C GLU A 171 -20.42 -26.05 16.03
N ARG A 172 -19.53 -25.94 15.04
CA ARG A 172 -19.87 -26.03 13.61
C ARG A 172 -18.80 -26.77 12.83
N ASP A 173 -19.24 -27.51 11.82
CA ASP A 173 -18.33 -28.10 10.82
C ASP A 173 -17.87 -27.00 9.84
N VAL A 174 -16.68 -26.48 10.07
CA VAL A 174 -16.08 -25.38 9.29
C VAL A 174 -14.64 -25.68 8.91
N THR A 175 -14.25 -25.28 7.71
CA THR A 175 -12.89 -25.45 7.18
C THR A 175 -12.34 -24.10 6.73
N LEU A 176 -11.04 -23.87 6.94
CA LEU A 176 -10.34 -22.67 6.45
C LEU A 176 -9.23 -23.08 5.47
N THR A 177 -9.31 -22.58 4.24
CA THR A 177 -8.21 -22.66 3.28
C THR A 177 -7.45 -21.35 3.26
N ILE A 178 -6.15 -21.40 3.57
CA ILE A 178 -5.27 -20.24 3.55
C ILE A 178 -4.45 -20.29 2.25
N ILE A 179 -4.68 -19.32 1.36
CA ILE A 179 -3.94 -19.18 0.11
C ILE A 179 -2.76 -18.23 0.37
N GLY A 180 -1.56 -18.78 0.41
CA GLY A 180 -0.33 -18.03 0.59
C GLY A 180 0.88 -18.93 0.84
N LYS A 181 2.08 -18.33 0.83
CA LYS A 181 3.29 -19.03 1.27
C LYS A 181 3.43 -18.91 2.78
N PRO A 182 3.56 -20.02 3.52
CA PRO A 182 3.81 -19.98 4.94
C PRO A 182 5.20 -19.37 5.19
N LYS A 183 5.32 -18.56 6.25
CA LYS A 183 6.59 -17.98 6.71
C LYS A 183 6.72 -18.28 8.21
N PRO A 184 7.94 -18.57 8.73
CA PRO A 184 8.16 -18.76 10.15
C PRO A 184 7.67 -17.55 10.94
N GLY A 185 6.86 -17.77 11.98
CA GLY A 185 6.26 -16.71 12.77
C GLY A 185 4.96 -17.14 13.44
N LYS A 186 4.36 -16.22 14.22
CA LYS A 186 3.22 -16.50 15.11
C LYS A 186 2.05 -17.24 14.44
N SER A 187 1.76 -16.93 13.18
CA SER A 187 0.67 -17.59 12.44
C SER A 187 1.00 -19.04 12.09
N MET A 188 2.25 -19.35 11.76
CA MET A 188 2.70 -20.72 11.49
C MET A 188 2.70 -21.55 12.77
N ASP A 189 3.25 -21.00 13.85
CA ASP A 189 3.25 -21.66 15.17
C ASP A 189 1.82 -21.97 15.64
N LEU A 190 0.89 -21.02 15.41
CA LEU A 190 -0.52 -21.21 15.74
C LEU A 190 -1.16 -22.30 14.88
N ILE A 191 -0.89 -22.34 13.57
CA ILE A 191 -1.38 -23.40 12.67
C ILE A 191 -0.88 -24.77 13.12
N GLU A 192 0.39 -24.89 13.52
CA GLU A 192 0.97 -26.15 14.00
C GLU A 192 0.41 -26.59 15.37
N SER A 193 -0.09 -25.66 16.18
CA SER A 193 -0.60 -25.94 17.52
C SER A 193 -2.10 -26.28 17.61
N LEU A 194 -2.87 -26.07 16.52
CA LEU A 194 -4.34 -26.21 16.47
C LEU A 194 -4.80 -27.55 15.90
#